data_AF-A0A924YTE5-F1
#
_entry.id   AF-A0A924YTE5-F1
#
_cell.length_a   1.000
_cell.length_b   1.000
_cell.length_c   1.000
_cell.angle_alpha   90.00
_cell.angle_beta   90.00
_cell.angle_gamma   90.00
#
_symmetry.space_group_name_H-M   'P 1'
#
loop_
_entity.id
_entity.type
_entity.pdbx_description
1 polymer ?
#
loop_
_entity_poly.entity_id
_entity_poly.type
_entity_poly.pdbx_seq_one_letter_code
_entity_poly.pdbx_strand_id
1 'polypeptide(L)'
;MPVKLSSFHVGSLYSNEEIFQSLEVGNAGGIRLKTNTDGGTRRMVVMTSLPNAKSLSENPYHDRIEGNVLVYTGAGRIGDQTIGGPNAKIAQQASGLFPMWGFQLQTSRRDRTTGPKRWRFLGLLQFLRSYAETQFDSIGKPRLAWLFELRVHHSPNEVAVKLDAEIMNALVRTQSVEERIEGNDREVELVGQPLEMSSSS
;
A
#
# COMPACT_ATOMS: atom_id res chain seq x y z
N MET A 1 -2.32 -5.92 30.86
CA MET A 1 -3.13 -4.75 30.45
C MET A 1 -3.00 -4.59 28.95
N PRO A 2 -4.08 -4.28 28.20
CA PRO A 2 -3.98 -4.03 26.77
C PRO A 2 -3.06 -2.83 26.51
N VAL A 3 -2.11 -2.97 25.58
CA VAL A 3 -1.17 -1.90 25.23
C VAL A 3 -1.81 -1.09 24.09
N LYS A 4 -2.50 0.00 24.46
CA LYS A 4 -3.04 0.96 23.51
C LYS A 4 -2.02 2.08 23.28
N LEU A 5 -1.39 2.06 22.12
CA LEU A 5 -0.44 3.08 21.69
C LEU A 5 -1.20 4.30 21.17
N SER A 6 -0.65 5.49 21.41
CA SER A 6 -1.13 6.75 20.85
C SER A 6 -0.54 7.07 19.47
N SER A 7 0.58 6.46 19.14
CA SER A 7 1.32 6.69 17.89
C SER A 7 2.16 5.49 17.47
N PHE A 8 2.53 5.46 16.19
CA PHE A 8 3.51 4.52 15.63
C PHE A 8 4.64 5.27 14.93
N HIS A 9 5.86 4.74 15.04
CA HIS A 9 7.08 5.30 14.48
C HIS A 9 7.55 4.46 13.31
N VAL A 10 7.82 5.10 12.17
CA VAL A 10 8.31 4.44 10.96
C VAL A 10 9.61 3.68 11.29
N GLY A 11 9.70 2.44 10.81
CA GLY A 11 10.84 1.55 11.07
C GLY A 11 10.78 0.78 12.39
N SER A 12 9.94 1.19 13.35
CA SER A 12 9.81 0.50 14.64
C SER A 12 9.02 -0.80 14.53
N LEU A 13 9.32 -1.75 15.43
CA LEU A 13 8.66 -3.05 15.50
C LEU A 13 7.52 -3.05 16.52
N TYR A 14 6.40 -3.62 16.10
CA TYR A 14 5.18 -3.75 16.88
C TYR A 14 4.67 -5.18 16.87
N SER A 15 3.97 -5.54 17.92
CA SER A 15 3.22 -6.80 18.02
C SER A 15 1.88 -6.68 17.29
N ASN A 16 1.31 -7.84 16.93
CA ASN A 16 -0.04 -7.85 16.36
C ASN A 16 -1.06 -7.22 17.32
N GLU A 17 -0.88 -7.44 18.63
CA GLU A 17 -1.74 -6.91 19.69
C GLU A 17 -1.71 -5.39 19.76
N GLU A 18 -0.52 -4.79 19.83
CA GLU A 18 -0.35 -3.34 19.78
C GLU A 18 -1.05 -2.73 18.55
N ILE A 19 -0.96 -3.38 17.38
CA ILE A 19 -1.57 -2.88 16.14
C ILE A 19 -3.10 -2.93 16.22
N PHE A 20 -3.69 -4.11 16.47
CA PHE A 20 -5.16 -4.23 16.36
C PHE A 20 -5.88 -3.49 17.49
N GLN A 21 -5.31 -3.43 18.69
CA GLN A 21 -5.91 -2.70 19.82
C GLN A 21 -5.80 -1.18 19.64
N SER A 22 -4.66 -0.68 19.17
CA SER A 22 -4.45 0.77 19.00
C SER A 22 -5.21 1.33 17.81
N LEU A 23 -5.21 0.62 16.68
CA LEU A 23 -5.87 1.07 15.46
C LEU A 23 -7.35 0.66 15.39
N GLU A 24 -7.81 -0.16 16.34
CA GLU A 24 -9.19 -0.65 16.47
C GLU A 24 -9.68 -1.42 15.24
N VAL A 25 -8.79 -2.18 14.62
CA VAL A 25 -9.08 -3.01 13.44
C VAL A 25 -9.15 -4.49 13.81
N GLY A 26 -9.56 -5.34 12.86
CA GLY A 26 -9.51 -6.80 13.03
C GLY A 26 -8.09 -7.32 13.35
N ASN A 27 -8.00 -8.47 14.02
CA ASN A 27 -6.73 -9.04 14.50
C ASN A 27 -6.05 -10.02 13.51
N ALA A 28 -6.67 -10.30 12.36
CA ALA A 28 -6.23 -11.28 11.37
C ALA A 28 -6.44 -10.79 9.93
N GLY A 29 -5.79 -11.45 8.98
CA GLY A 29 -5.84 -11.09 7.56
C GLY A 29 -4.79 -10.06 7.13
N GLY A 30 -4.60 -9.97 5.80
CA GLY A 30 -3.71 -9.02 5.14
C GLY A 30 -4.28 -7.61 5.03
N ILE A 31 -5.61 -7.49 4.90
CA ILE A 31 -6.33 -6.21 4.93
C ILE A 31 -7.23 -6.22 6.16
N ARG A 32 -7.16 -5.16 6.97
CA ARG A 32 -7.98 -5.02 8.18
C ARG A 32 -8.62 -3.65 8.18
N LEU A 33 -9.89 -3.60 8.57
CA LEU A 33 -10.71 -2.40 8.48
C LEU A 33 -11.22 -2.00 9.85
N LYS A 34 -11.30 -0.68 10.05
CA LYS A 34 -12.21 -0.05 11.02
C LYS A 34 -13.24 0.71 10.20
N THR A 35 -14.51 0.38 10.40
CA THR A 35 -15.62 1.05 9.74
C THR A 35 -16.23 2.12 10.64
N ASN A 36 -16.80 3.14 10.02
CA ASN A 36 -17.73 4.06 10.64
C ASN A 36 -19.09 3.39 10.86
N THR A 37 -19.98 4.04 11.60
CA THR A 37 -21.36 3.58 11.86
C THR A 37 -22.22 3.50 10.59
N ASP A 38 -21.90 4.29 9.57
CA ASP A 38 -22.55 4.30 8.25
C ASP A 38 -22.00 3.23 7.28
N GLY A 39 -21.04 2.39 7.73
CA GLY A 39 -20.37 1.40 6.89
C GLY A 39 -19.23 1.95 6.03
N GLY A 40 -18.95 3.26 6.12
CA GLY A 40 -17.77 3.89 5.51
C GLY A 40 -16.46 3.38 6.12
N THR A 41 -15.35 3.51 5.40
CA THR A 41 -14.03 3.12 5.93
C THR A 41 -13.45 4.27 6.74
N ARG A 42 -13.25 4.06 8.04
CA ARG A 42 -12.58 5.02 8.93
C ARG A 42 -11.06 4.91 8.82
N ARG A 43 -10.57 3.67 8.74
CA ARG A 43 -9.14 3.34 8.69
C ARG A 43 -8.95 1.96 8.07
N MET A 44 -7.84 1.80 7.37
CA MET A 44 -7.37 0.51 6.87
C MET A 44 -5.97 0.21 7.37
N VAL A 45 -5.68 -1.06 7.57
CA VAL A 45 -4.33 -1.57 7.81
C VAL A 45 -4.01 -2.63 6.77
N VAL A 46 -2.87 -2.47 6.10
CA VAL A 46 -2.28 -3.45 5.18
C VAL A 46 -1.12 -4.14 5.89
N MET A 47 -1.26 -5.45 6.05
CA MET A 47 -0.28 -6.34 6.66
C MET A 47 0.36 -7.16 5.53
N THR A 48 1.62 -6.86 5.22
CA THR A 48 2.37 -7.52 4.15
C THR A 48 3.52 -8.37 4.70
N SER A 49 3.92 -9.39 3.95
CA SER A 49 5.15 -10.14 4.19
C SER A 49 5.93 -10.20 2.88
N LEU A 50 7.16 -9.70 2.88
CA LEU A 50 8.02 -9.83 1.72
C LEU A 50 8.53 -11.27 1.61
N PRO A 51 8.63 -11.83 0.40
CA PRO A 51 9.19 -13.15 0.21
C PRO A 51 10.67 -13.16 0.57
N ASN A 52 11.16 -14.29 1.07
CA ASN A 52 12.59 -14.51 1.20
C ASN A 52 13.15 -15.06 -0.14
N ALA A 53 14.49 -15.11 -0.25
CA ALA A 53 15.16 -15.58 -1.47
C ALA A 53 14.69 -16.98 -1.94
N LYS A 54 14.38 -17.88 -1.00
CA LYS A 54 13.86 -19.22 -1.30
C LYS A 54 12.44 -19.17 -1.88
N SER A 55 11.58 -18.32 -1.32
CA SER A 55 10.22 -18.12 -1.83
C SER A 55 10.21 -17.45 -3.20
N LEU A 56 11.10 -16.48 -3.45
CA LEU A 56 11.24 -15.82 -4.76
C LEU A 56 11.63 -16.81 -5.88
N SER A 57 12.46 -17.82 -5.57
CA SER A 57 12.82 -18.86 -6.56
C SER A 57 11.69 -19.85 -6.85
N GLU A 58 10.74 -20.02 -5.93
CA GLU A 58 9.60 -20.95 -6.07
C GLU A 58 8.38 -20.25 -6.72
N ASN A 59 8.19 -18.95 -6.46
CA ASN A 59 7.18 -18.12 -7.08
C ASN A 59 7.67 -16.65 -7.11
N PRO A 60 7.90 -16.04 -8.28
CA PRO A 60 8.35 -14.64 -8.34
C PRO A 60 7.24 -13.65 -7.92
N TYR A 61 6.00 -14.10 -7.82
CA TYR A 61 4.82 -13.25 -7.63
C TYR A 61 4.42 -13.13 -6.16
N HIS A 62 4.87 -12.04 -5.53
CA HIS A 62 4.59 -11.73 -4.13
C HIS A 62 4.56 -10.21 -3.91
N ASP A 63 4.14 -9.79 -2.71
CA ASP A 63 4.28 -8.41 -2.28
C ASP A 63 5.75 -7.99 -2.35
N ARG A 64 6.01 -6.80 -2.87
CA ARG A 64 7.36 -6.25 -3.05
C ARG A 64 7.39 -4.75 -2.79
N ILE A 65 8.57 -4.23 -2.44
CA ILE A 65 8.80 -2.80 -2.28
C ILE A 65 9.83 -2.37 -3.32
N GLU A 66 9.46 -1.41 -4.17
CA GLU A 66 10.29 -0.81 -5.20
C GLU A 66 10.42 0.69 -4.90
N GLY A 67 11.57 1.12 -4.38
CA GLY A 67 11.74 2.47 -3.85
C GLY A 67 10.75 2.75 -2.71
N ASN A 68 9.87 3.73 -2.91
CA ASN A 68 8.80 4.08 -1.97
C ASN A 68 7.44 3.48 -2.37
N VAL A 69 7.38 2.52 -3.29
CA VAL A 69 6.13 1.89 -3.72
C VAL A 69 6.06 0.46 -3.19
N LEU A 70 5.04 0.18 -2.38
CA LEU A 70 4.63 -1.18 -2.06
C LEU A 70 3.70 -1.68 -3.17
N VAL A 71 4.12 -2.71 -3.89
CA VAL A 71 3.24 -3.46 -4.77
C VAL A 71 2.63 -4.60 -3.96
N TYR A 72 1.36 -4.44 -3.62
CA TYR A 72 0.60 -5.35 -2.76
C TYR A 72 -0.31 -6.24 -3.60
N THR A 73 -0.25 -7.54 -3.38
CA THR A 73 -1.16 -8.51 -4.01
C THR A 73 -2.44 -8.58 -3.19
N GLY A 74 -3.59 -8.41 -3.86
CA GLY A 74 -4.92 -8.44 -3.24
C GLY A 74 -5.16 -9.69 -2.39
N ALA A 75 -6.09 -9.58 -1.44
CA ALA A 75 -6.47 -10.69 -0.58
C ALA A 75 -7.22 -11.79 -1.37
N GLY A 76 -6.97 -13.04 -1.02
CA GLY A 76 -7.49 -14.25 -1.69
C GLY A 76 -6.33 -15.07 -2.25
N ARG A 77 -6.10 -16.28 -1.73
CA ARG A 77 -4.88 -17.07 -2.02
C ARG A 77 -5.04 -18.13 -3.11
N ILE A 78 -6.29 -18.41 -3.51
CA ILE A 78 -6.65 -19.53 -4.40
C ILE A 78 -7.73 -19.06 -5.37
N GLY A 79 -7.60 -19.42 -6.64
CA GLY A 79 -8.54 -19.04 -7.70
C GLY A 79 -8.44 -17.58 -8.14
N ASP A 80 -9.22 -17.23 -9.16
CA ASP A 80 -9.28 -15.88 -9.71
C ASP A 80 -9.85 -14.89 -8.69
N GLN A 81 -9.17 -13.74 -8.57
CA GLN A 81 -9.61 -12.67 -7.70
C GLN A 81 -10.62 -11.77 -8.41
N THR A 82 -11.70 -11.43 -7.70
CA THR A 82 -12.62 -10.36 -8.08
C THR A 82 -12.29 -9.09 -7.30
N ILE A 83 -12.57 -7.92 -7.88
CA ILE A 83 -12.62 -6.66 -7.12
C ILE A 83 -13.89 -6.66 -6.28
N GLY A 84 -13.85 -7.35 -5.14
CA GLY A 84 -14.93 -7.44 -4.18
C GLY A 84 -14.41 -7.30 -2.76
N GLY A 85 -15.30 -6.96 -1.82
CA GLY A 85 -14.98 -6.92 -0.39
C GLY A 85 -13.78 -6.02 -0.05
N PRO A 86 -12.80 -6.51 0.74
CA PRO A 86 -11.65 -5.71 1.18
C PRO A 86 -10.76 -5.17 0.05
N ASN A 87 -10.65 -5.86 -1.10
CA ASN A 87 -9.84 -5.41 -2.23
C ASN A 87 -10.45 -4.16 -2.88
N ALA A 88 -11.78 -4.10 -2.99
CA ALA A 88 -12.48 -2.91 -3.49
C ALA A 88 -12.26 -1.69 -2.56
N LYS A 89 -12.07 -1.94 -1.26
CA LYS A 89 -11.80 -0.86 -0.30
C LYS A 89 -10.44 -0.21 -0.54
N ILE A 90 -9.42 -0.93 -1.03
CA ILE A 90 -8.11 -0.31 -1.34
C ILE A 90 -8.28 0.77 -2.40
N ALA A 91 -8.93 0.44 -3.52
CA ALA A 91 -9.18 1.38 -4.61
C ALA A 91 -10.09 2.56 -4.18
N GLN A 92 -11.01 2.35 -3.23
CA GLN A 92 -11.85 3.43 -2.68
C GLN A 92 -11.06 4.51 -1.95
N GLN A 93 -9.79 4.28 -1.56
CA GLN A 93 -8.98 5.34 -0.98
C GLN A 93 -8.77 6.50 -1.96
N ALA A 94 -8.80 6.23 -3.28
CA ALA A 94 -8.67 7.25 -4.31
C ALA A 94 -9.69 8.40 -4.17
N SER A 95 -10.90 8.10 -3.69
CA SER A 95 -11.98 9.08 -3.51
C SER A 95 -12.33 9.36 -2.04
N GLY A 96 -12.13 8.38 -1.15
CA GLY A 96 -12.51 8.48 0.26
C GLY A 96 -11.41 8.98 1.21
N LEU A 97 -10.15 9.05 0.76
CA LEU A 97 -8.99 9.58 1.49
C LEU A 97 -8.89 9.15 2.98
N PHE A 98 -9.24 7.91 3.28
CA PHE A 98 -9.07 7.37 4.63
C PHE A 98 -7.60 6.98 4.87
N PRO A 99 -7.11 7.04 6.13
CA PRO A 99 -5.75 6.61 6.44
C PRO A 99 -5.59 5.09 6.26
N MET A 100 -4.58 4.71 5.47
CA MET A 100 -4.17 3.32 5.27
C MET A 100 -2.79 3.13 5.90
N TRP A 101 -2.66 2.21 6.85
CA TRP A 101 -1.41 1.99 7.59
C TRP A 101 -0.69 0.75 7.06
N GLY A 102 0.60 0.88 6.74
CA GLY A 102 1.40 -0.25 6.22
C GLY A 102 2.26 -0.90 7.29
N PHE A 103 2.17 -2.23 7.43
CA PHE A 103 3.04 -3.01 8.29
C PHE A 103 3.65 -4.20 7.56
N GLN A 104 4.95 -4.40 7.74
CA GLN A 104 5.71 -5.49 7.13
C GLN A 104 6.18 -6.49 8.18
N LEU A 105 5.86 -7.77 7.98
CA LEU A 105 6.40 -8.85 8.80
C LEU A 105 7.91 -8.99 8.57
N GLN A 106 8.70 -8.91 9.65
CA GLN A 106 10.16 -9.03 9.61
C GLN A 106 10.69 -10.42 9.82
N THR A 107 9.99 -11.21 10.62
CA THR A 107 10.39 -12.58 10.91
C THR A 107 9.18 -13.49 10.90
N SER A 108 9.42 -14.74 10.54
CA SER A 108 8.41 -15.79 10.54
C SER A 108 7.77 -15.92 11.92
N ARG A 109 6.48 -16.23 11.97
CA ARG A 109 5.79 -16.61 13.23
C ARG A 109 6.41 -17.83 13.92
N ARG A 110 7.13 -18.66 13.17
CA ARG A 110 7.78 -19.88 13.67
C ARG A 110 9.13 -19.63 14.33
N ASP A 111 9.73 -18.47 14.09
CA ASP A 111 10.92 -18.05 14.82
C ASP A 111 10.53 -17.81 16.29
N ARG A 112 11.12 -18.58 17.21
CA ARG A 112 10.85 -18.48 18.66
C ARG A 112 11.86 -17.59 19.38
N THR A 113 12.93 -17.17 18.69
CA THR A 113 13.98 -16.32 19.26
C THR A 113 13.59 -14.84 19.22
N THR A 114 12.78 -14.46 18.23
CA THR A 114 12.24 -13.11 18.14
C THR A 114 10.98 -12.97 18.99
N GLY A 115 10.90 -11.90 19.80
CA GLY A 115 9.73 -11.58 20.63
C GLY A 115 8.43 -11.34 19.83
N PRO A 116 7.35 -10.89 20.49
CA PRO A 116 6.06 -10.69 19.84
C PRO A 116 6.05 -9.52 18.83
N LYS A 117 7.04 -8.60 18.91
CA LYS A 117 7.16 -7.42 18.05
C LYS A 117 7.84 -7.77 16.72
N ARG A 118 7.04 -8.16 15.73
CA ARG A 118 7.53 -8.68 14.44
C ARG A 118 7.09 -7.86 13.24
N TRP A 119 6.24 -6.85 13.45
CA TRP A 119 5.67 -6.03 12.40
C TRP A 119 6.35 -4.68 12.38
N ARG A 120 7.13 -4.41 11.35
CA ARG A 120 7.72 -3.09 11.12
C ARG A 120 6.64 -2.16 10.59
N PHE A 121 6.47 -0.99 11.20
CA PHE A 121 5.64 0.06 10.63
C PHE A 121 6.36 0.72 9.45
N LEU A 122 5.71 0.74 8.28
CA LEU A 122 6.26 1.31 7.05
C LEU A 122 5.96 2.81 6.92
N GLY A 123 4.82 3.24 7.43
CA GLY A 123 4.24 4.56 7.20
C GLY A 123 2.77 4.48 6.77
N LEU A 124 2.20 5.64 6.45
CA LEU A 124 0.90 5.70 5.78
C LEU A 124 1.06 5.31 4.30
N LEU A 125 0.04 4.65 3.78
CA LEU A 125 -0.03 4.15 2.42
C LEU A 125 -1.03 4.99 1.62
N GLN A 126 -0.65 5.31 0.39
CA GLN A 126 -1.51 5.98 -0.57
C GLN A 126 -1.68 5.14 -1.82
N PHE A 127 -2.92 4.86 -2.17
CA PHE A 127 -3.27 4.20 -3.41
C PHE A 127 -2.83 5.03 -4.62
N LEU A 128 -2.09 4.39 -5.54
CA LEU A 128 -1.68 4.95 -6.82
C LEU A 128 -2.53 4.38 -7.94
N ARG A 129 -2.52 3.06 -8.09
CA ARG A 129 -3.27 2.33 -9.13
C ARG A 129 -3.47 0.87 -8.77
N SER A 130 -4.35 0.21 -9.52
CA SER A 130 -4.51 -1.25 -9.49
C SER A 130 -4.57 -1.81 -10.90
N TYR A 131 -4.03 -3.01 -11.08
CA TYR A 131 -4.08 -3.74 -12.33
C TYR A 131 -4.16 -5.24 -12.05
N ALA A 132 -4.68 -5.99 -13.01
CA ALA A 132 -4.72 -7.44 -12.94
C ALA A 132 -3.48 -8.02 -13.63
N GLU A 133 -2.94 -9.09 -13.05
CA GLU A 133 -1.83 -9.85 -13.61
C GLU A 133 -2.09 -11.34 -13.43
N THR A 134 -1.55 -12.17 -14.32
CA THR A 134 -1.59 -13.62 -14.14
C THR A 134 -0.45 -14.02 -13.20
N GLN A 135 -0.78 -14.61 -12.06
CA GLN A 135 0.19 -15.13 -11.10
C GLN A 135 -0.08 -16.62 -10.86
N PHE A 136 0.93 -17.36 -10.40
CA PHE A 136 0.69 -18.69 -9.85
C PHE A 136 0.12 -18.59 -8.44
N ASP A 137 -0.93 -19.36 -8.16
CA ASP A 137 -1.50 -19.51 -6.83
C ASP A 137 -0.62 -20.38 -5.93
N SER A 138 -1.04 -20.62 -4.69
CA SER A 138 -0.26 -21.42 -3.75
C SER A 138 -0.17 -22.92 -4.08
N ILE A 139 -0.87 -23.39 -5.11
CA ILE A 139 -0.80 -24.78 -5.61
C ILE A 139 -0.18 -24.85 -7.02
N GLY A 140 0.42 -23.76 -7.50
CA GLY A 140 1.11 -23.70 -8.79
C GLY A 140 0.18 -23.57 -10.00
N LYS A 141 -1.09 -23.19 -9.81
CA LYS A 141 -2.02 -22.93 -10.92
C LYS A 141 -2.05 -21.45 -11.29
N PRO A 142 -2.08 -21.09 -12.59
CA PRO A 142 -2.32 -19.71 -12.99
C PRO A 142 -3.65 -19.20 -12.42
N ARG A 143 -3.64 -17.96 -11.96
CA ARG A 143 -4.82 -17.22 -11.48
C ARG A 143 -4.72 -15.76 -11.88
N LEU A 144 -5.87 -15.11 -12.03
CA LEU A 144 -5.94 -13.66 -12.09
C LEU A 144 -5.76 -13.08 -10.68
N ALA A 145 -4.71 -12.30 -10.47
CA ALA A 145 -4.43 -11.60 -9.23
C ALA A 145 -4.53 -10.09 -9.45
N TRP A 146 -5.13 -9.37 -8.50
CA TRP A 146 -5.14 -7.92 -8.49
C TRP A 146 -3.94 -7.41 -7.71
N LEU A 147 -3.13 -6.57 -8.35
CA LEU A 147 -2.04 -5.85 -7.72
C LEU A 147 -2.47 -4.41 -7.46
N PHE A 148 -2.01 -3.89 -6.33
CA PHE A 148 -2.24 -2.53 -5.89
C PHE A 148 -0.89 -1.87 -5.65
N GLU A 149 -0.61 -0.80 -6.37
CA GLU A 149 0.57 0.03 -6.09
C GLU A 149 0.20 1.07 -5.06
N LEU A 150 0.93 1.04 -3.94
CA LEU A 150 0.71 1.88 -2.78
C LEU A 150 1.99 2.65 -2.49
N ARG A 151 1.96 3.98 -2.58
CA ARG A 151 3.06 4.82 -2.12
C ARG A 151 3.17 4.74 -0.60
N VAL A 152 4.37 4.51 -0.12
CA VAL A 152 4.73 4.48 1.31
C VAL A 152 5.25 5.87 1.68
N HIS A 153 4.55 6.53 2.60
CA HIS A 153 4.95 7.80 3.17
C HIS A 153 5.80 7.56 4.42
N HIS A 154 7.10 7.75 4.31
CA HIS A 154 8.03 7.64 5.45
C HIS A 154 8.07 8.91 6.31
N SER A 155 7.60 10.04 5.78
CA SER A 155 7.38 11.29 6.52
C SER A 155 5.88 11.53 6.66
N PRO A 156 5.36 11.92 7.84
CA PRO A 156 6.10 12.08 9.09
C PRO A 156 6.58 10.75 9.67
N ASN A 157 7.72 10.76 10.37
CA ASN A 157 8.32 9.57 10.97
C ASN A 157 7.49 9.01 12.15
N GLU A 158 6.58 9.80 12.70
CA GLU A 158 5.62 9.40 13.73
C GLU A 158 4.21 9.74 13.26
N VAL A 159 3.30 8.79 13.37
CA VAL A 159 1.88 8.96 13.03
C VAL A 159 1.06 8.75 14.29
N ALA A 160 0.46 9.83 14.78
CA ALA A 160 -0.47 9.77 15.90
C ALA A 160 -1.81 9.17 15.45
N VAL A 161 -2.30 8.17 16.19
CA VAL A 161 -3.53 7.43 15.86
C VAL A 161 -4.77 8.34 15.80
N LYS A 162 -4.76 9.47 16.52
CA LYS A 162 -5.89 10.42 16.52
C LYS A 162 -5.85 11.40 15.34
N LEU A 163 -4.70 11.61 14.72
CA LEU A 163 -4.47 12.63 13.67
C LEU A 163 -4.23 12.02 12.30
N ASP A 164 -4.35 10.70 12.16
CA ASP A 164 -3.93 9.98 10.96
C ASP A 164 -4.72 10.36 9.72
N ALA A 165 -6.02 10.64 9.85
CA ALA A 165 -6.82 11.16 8.74
C ALA A 165 -6.37 12.56 8.29
N GLU A 166 -6.00 13.44 9.22
CA GLU A 166 -5.49 14.78 8.90
C GLU A 166 -4.13 14.69 8.22
N ILE A 167 -3.23 13.84 8.74
CA ILE A 167 -1.91 13.58 8.14
C ILE A 167 -2.06 13.02 6.73
N MET A 168 -2.92 12.01 6.52
CA MET A 168 -3.16 11.41 5.20
C MET A 168 -3.65 12.46 4.20
N ASN A 169 -4.60 13.32 4.61
CA ASN A 169 -5.09 14.39 3.76
C ASN A 169 -4.01 15.40 3.39
N ALA A 170 -3.14 15.77 4.34
CA ALA A 170 -2.01 16.65 4.07
C ALA A 170 -1.03 16.04 3.06
N LEU A 171 -0.68 14.76 3.23
CA LEU A 171 0.23 14.04 2.34
C LEU A 171 -0.27 14.01 0.89
N VAL A 172 -1.55 13.69 0.68
CA VAL A 172 -2.14 13.65 -0.67
C VAL A 172 -2.20 15.03 -1.32
N ARG A 173 -2.48 16.07 -0.52
CA ARG A 173 -2.52 17.46 -1.00
C ARG A 173 -1.14 17.95 -1.43
N THR A 174 -0.11 17.73 -0.61
CA THR A 174 1.27 18.14 -0.93
C THR A 174 1.75 17.48 -2.22
N GLN A 175 1.52 16.18 -2.37
CA GLN A 175 1.87 15.47 -3.61
C GLN A 175 1.16 16.05 -4.84
N SER A 176 -0.14 16.34 -4.73
CA SER A 176 -0.91 16.89 -5.86
C SER A 176 -0.35 18.24 -6.33
N VAL A 177 0.32 18.99 -5.44
CA VAL A 177 1.02 20.23 -5.78
C VAL A 177 2.37 19.94 -6.43
N GLU A 178 3.17 19.04 -5.86
CA GLU A 178 4.47 18.64 -6.41
C GLU A 178 4.35 18.07 -7.84
N GLU A 179 3.41 17.15 -8.07
CA GLU A 179 3.18 16.55 -9.39
C GLU A 179 2.69 17.57 -10.43
N ARG A 180 2.01 18.64 -10.00
CA ARG A 180 1.63 19.75 -10.89
C ARG A 180 2.81 20.65 -11.22
N ILE A 181 3.69 20.91 -10.26
CA ILE A 181 4.90 21.72 -10.49
C ILE A 181 5.84 20.98 -11.44
N GLU A 182 6.14 19.71 -11.16
CA GLU A 182 6.99 18.86 -12.02
C GLU A 182 6.36 18.61 -13.40
N GLY A 183 5.02 18.53 -13.48
CA GLY A 183 4.29 18.38 -14.73
C GLY A 183 4.28 19.66 -15.58
N ASN A 184 4.43 20.84 -14.97
CA ASN A 184 4.42 22.12 -15.67
C ASN A 184 5.81 22.52 -16.22
N ASP A 185 6.89 21.88 -15.75
CA ASP A 185 8.24 22.03 -16.29
C ASP A 185 8.50 21.16 -17.55
N ARG A 186 7.51 20.38 -17.99
CA ARG A 186 7.52 19.72 -19.30
C ARG A 186 6.76 20.58 -20.31
N GLU A 187 7.31 21.74 -20.63
CA GLU A 187 6.92 22.45 -21.84
C GLU A 187 7.24 21.53 -23.03
N VAL A 188 6.20 21.08 -23.71
CA VAL A 188 6.31 20.28 -24.92
C VAL A 188 6.95 21.16 -25.98
N GLU A 189 8.21 20.92 -26.29
CA GLU A 189 8.85 21.42 -27.51
C GLU A 189 8.00 20.92 -28.70
N LEU A 190 7.19 21.81 -29.26
CA LEU A 190 6.54 21.60 -30.54
C LEU A 190 7.66 21.51 -31.58
N VAL A 191 8.10 20.28 -31.87
CA VAL A 191 8.99 19.98 -32.99
C VAL A 191 8.39 20.56 -34.27
N GLY A 192 9.23 21.35 -34.95
CA GLY A 192 8.89 22.29 -36.00
C GLY A 192 8.02 21.76 -37.14
N GLN A 193 7.25 22.70 -37.68
CA GLN A 193 6.53 22.58 -38.95
C GLN A 193 7.47 22.14 -40.08
N PRO A 194 7.02 21.29 -41.03
CA PRO A 194 7.81 20.98 -42.22
C PRO A 194 7.97 22.22 -43.10
N LEU A 195 9.21 22.45 -43.52
CA LEU A 195 9.64 23.42 -44.51
C LEU A 195 8.83 23.30 -45.82
N GLU A 196 8.32 24.43 -46.29
CA GLU A 196 7.91 24.59 -47.69
C GLU A 196 9.08 24.24 -48.62
N MET A 197 8.89 23.26 -49.50
CA MET A 197 9.73 23.12 -50.68
C MET A 197 8.97 23.64 -51.89
N SER A 198 9.38 24.83 -52.32
CA SER A 198 9.16 25.34 -53.66
C SER A 198 9.76 24.36 -54.68
N SER A 199 8.94 23.84 -55.59
CA SER A 199 9.41 23.25 -56.84
C SER A 199 9.04 24.17 -57.99
N SER A 200 10.01 24.97 -58.43
CA SER A 200 10.04 25.59 -59.75
C SER A 200 10.86 24.70 -60.67
N SER A 201 10.23 24.15 -61.70
CA SER A 201 10.77 23.88 -63.04
C SER A 201 9.60 23.52 -63.96
#